data_AF-A0A358M5G0-F1
#
_entry.id   AF-A0A358M5G0-F1
#
_cell.length_a   1.000
_cell.length_b   1.000
_cell.length_c   1.000
_cell.angle_alpha   90.00
_cell.angle_beta   90.00
_cell.angle_gamma   90.00
#
_symmetry.space_group_name_H-M   'P 1'
#
loop_
_entity.id
_entity.type
_entity.pdbx_description
1 polymer ?
#
loop_
_entity_poly.entity_id
_entity_poly.type
_entity_poly.pdbx_seq_one_letter_code
_entity_poly.pdbx_strand_id
1 'polypeptide(L)'
;GLYLVLRAIDAAANYYMASTGHIMGTRIETDMRRDLFVHLQKLSFSYYDSAKVGQIMSRITTDLFDVTEFAHHCPEEFFIAG
;
A
#
# COMPACT_ATOMS: atom_id res chain seq x y z
N GLY A 1 -6.50 30.57 23.60
CA GLY A 1 -7.15 30.82 22.29
C GLY A 1 -6.36 30.17 21.17
N LEU A 2 -5.26 30.80 20.74
CA LEU A 2 -4.44 30.38 19.61
C LEU A 2 -3.94 28.91 19.67
N TYR A 3 -3.47 28.45 20.83
CA TYR A 3 -3.00 27.08 21.02
C TYR A 3 -4.09 26.02 20.74
N LEU A 4 -5.34 26.28 21.17
CA LEU A 4 -6.46 25.37 20.92
C LEU A 4 -6.84 25.32 19.45
N VAL A 5 -6.76 26.46 18.75
CA VAL A 5 -7.02 26.53 17.30
C VAL A 5 -5.96 25.75 16.53
N LEU A 6 -4.68 25.90 16.88
CA LEU A 6 -3.58 25.15 16.25
C LEU A 6 -3.74 23.64 16.49
N ARG A 7 -4.05 23.21 17.72
CA ARG A 7 -4.32 21.80 18.03
C ARG A 7 -5.51 21.22 17.27
N ALA A 8 -6.56 22.03 17.04
CA ALA A 8 -7.72 21.60 16.26
C ALA A 8 -7.35 21.42 14.77
N ILE A 9 -6.53 22.31 14.22
CA ILE A 9 -6.02 22.22 12.84
C ILE A 9 -5.12 20.99 12.69
N ASP A 10 -4.18 20.78 13.60
CA ASP A 10 -3.31 19.60 13.62
C ASP A 10 -4.14 18.32 13.64
N ALA A 11 -5.14 18.23 14.52
CA ALA A 11 -6.00 17.06 14.62
C ALA A 11 -6.79 16.79 13.33
N ALA A 12 -7.33 17.84 12.70
CA ALA A 12 -8.06 17.72 11.44
C ALA A 12 -7.15 17.29 10.27
N ALA A 13 -5.95 17.85 10.18
CA ALA A 13 -4.96 17.49 9.17
C ALA A 13 -4.51 16.03 9.30
N ASN A 14 -4.20 15.59 10.52
CA ASN A 14 -3.82 14.20 10.80
C ASN A 14 -4.97 13.23 10.47
N TYR A 15 -6.21 13.57 10.84
CA TYR A 15 -7.38 12.75 10.52
C TYR A 15 -7.59 12.60 9.01
N TYR A 16 -7.48 13.71 8.27
CA TYR A 16 -7.62 13.70 6.81
C TYR A 16 -6.51 12.87 6.13
N MET A 17 -5.28 13.02 6.61
CA MET A 17 -4.12 12.29 6.09
C MET A 17 -4.25 10.79 6.33
N ALA A 18 -4.58 10.36 7.55
CA ALA A 18 -4.78 8.95 7.90
C ALA A 18 -5.92 8.31 7.10
N SER A 19 -7.05 9.02 6.95
CA SER A 19 -8.18 8.53 6.17
C SER A 19 -7.83 8.35 4.69
N THR A 20 -7.12 9.33 4.11
CA THR A 20 -6.68 9.27 2.71
C THR A 20 -5.64 8.17 2.51
N GLY A 21 -4.70 8.00 3.44
CA GLY A 21 -3.68 6.94 3.42
C GLY A 21 -4.28 5.54 3.40
N HIS A 22 -5.32 5.29 4.19
CA HIS A 22 -5.98 3.97 4.22
C HIS A 22 -6.69 3.63 2.91
N ILE A 23 -7.43 4.59 2.37
CA ILE A 23 -8.14 4.42 1.10
C ILE A 23 -7.15 4.27 -0.06
N MET A 24 -6.05 5.02 -0.04
CA MET A 24 -5.00 4.90 -1.04
C MET A 24 -4.33 3.52 -0.98
N GLY A 25 -3.90 3.08 0.21
CA GLY A 25 -3.22 1.80 0.37
C GLY A 25 -4.04 0.63 -0.16
N THR A 26 -5.30 0.53 0.25
CA THR A 26 -6.20 -0.55 -0.22
C THR A 26 -6.39 -0.57 -1.74
N ARG A 27 -6.40 0.59 -2.40
CA ARG A 27 -6.47 0.68 -3.86
C ARG A 27 -5.17 0.24 -4.53
N ILE A 28 -4.02 0.66 -4.01
CA ILE A 28 -2.71 0.26 -4.53
C ILE A 28 -2.54 -1.25 -4.41
N GLU A 29 -2.87 -1.86 -3.26
CA GLU A 29 -2.82 -3.32 -3.09
C GLU A 29 -3.67 -4.03 -4.16
N THR A 30 -4.90 -3.55 -4.35
CA THR A 30 -5.85 -4.13 -5.31
C THR A 30 -5.33 -4.06 -6.75
N ASP A 31 -4.80 -2.90 -7.16
CA ASP A 31 -4.27 -2.70 -8.50
C ASP A 31 -3.02 -3.55 -8.74
N MET A 32 -2.09 -3.60 -7.77
CA MET A 32 -0.88 -4.41 -7.87
C MET A 32 -1.21 -5.91 -7.98
N ARG A 33 -2.15 -6.41 -7.17
CA ARG A 33 -2.61 -7.81 -7.25
C ARG A 33 -3.22 -8.13 -8.61
N ARG A 34 -3.99 -7.20 -9.17
CA ARG A 34 -4.61 -7.35 -10.49
C ARG A 34 -3.56 -7.41 -11.59
N ASP A 35 -2.60 -6.50 -11.60
CA ASP A 35 -1.56 -6.43 -12.63
C ASP A 35 -0.67 -7.68 -12.61
N LEU A 36 -0.27 -8.13 -11.41
CA LEU A 36 0.51 -9.35 -11.25
C LEU A 36 -0.27 -10.58 -11.71
N PHE A 37 -1.57 -10.66 -11.40
CA PHE A 37 -2.41 -11.76 -11.88
C PHE A 37 -2.55 -11.77 -13.41
N VAL A 38 -2.68 -10.60 -14.03
CA VAL A 38 -2.71 -10.48 -15.51
C VAL A 38 -1.37 -10.86 -16.12
N HIS A 39 -0.25 -10.49 -15.48
CA HIS A 39 1.09 -10.85 -15.94
C HIS A 39 1.31 -12.37 -15.90
N LEU A 40 0.91 -13.02 -14.81
CA LEU A 40 1.00 -14.47 -14.67
C LEU A 40 0.19 -15.20 -15.76
N GLN A 41 -1.01 -14.73 -16.10
CA GLN A 41 -1.79 -15.35 -17.17
C GLN A 41 -1.12 -15.33 -18.55
N LYS A 42 -0.16 -14.43 -18.79
CA LYS A 42 0.57 -14.31 -20.07
C LYS A 42 1.85 -15.16 -20.11
N LEU A 43 2.24 -15.78 -19.00
CA LEU A 43 3.48 -16.53 -18.89
C LEU A 43 3.37 -17.92 -19.53
N SER A 44 4.45 -18.39 -20.13
CA SER A 44 4.49 -19.69 -20.81
C SER A 44 4.47 -20.88 -19.84
N PHE A 45 3.98 -22.03 -20.29
CA PHE A 45 3.96 -23.27 -19.49
C PHE A 45 5.35 -23.69 -18.97
N SER A 46 6.41 -23.46 -19.75
CA SER A 46 7.79 -23.76 -19.32
C SER A 46 8.24 -22.92 -18.12
N TYR A 47 7.71 -21.71 -17.95
CA TYR A 47 7.94 -20.93 -16.73
C TYR A 47 7.31 -21.64 -15.53
N TYR A 48 6.10 -22.17 -15.68
CA TYR A 48 5.38 -22.86 -14.62
C TYR A 48 5.94 -24.25 -14.26
N ASP A 49 6.67 -24.89 -15.17
CA ASP A 49 7.37 -26.15 -14.91
C ASP A 49 8.56 -25.97 -13.95
N SER A 50 9.19 -24.78 -13.95
CA SER A 50 10.34 -24.47 -13.09
C SER A 50 9.97 -23.56 -11.91
N ALA A 51 8.93 -22.73 -12.05
CA ALA A 51 8.51 -21.78 -11.05
C ALA A 51 7.46 -22.37 -10.11
N LYS A 52 7.75 -22.36 -8.81
CA LYS A 52 6.80 -22.76 -7.76
C LYS A 52 5.68 -21.71 -7.65
N VAL A 53 4.58 -21.92 -8.37
CA VAL A 53 3.41 -21.01 -8.40
C VAL A 53 2.96 -20.61 -7.00
N GLY A 54 2.92 -21.55 -6.05
CA GLY A 54 2.55 -21.25 -4.66
C GLY A 54 3.48 -20.24 -3.97
N GLN A 55 4.78 -20.28 -4.25
CA GLN A 55 5.74 -19.32 -3.70
C GLN A 55 5.55 -17.93 -4.32
N ILE A 56 5.23 -17.87 -5.62
CA ILE A 56 4.93 -16.60 -6.30
C ILE A 56 3.66 -15.98 -5.72
N MET A 57 2.59 -16.74 -5.56
CA MET A 57 1.33 -16.26 -4.98
C MET A 57 1.50 -15.78 -3.53
N SER A 58 2.35 -16.47 -2.75
CA SER A 58 2.69 -16.06 -1.39
C SER A 58 3.39 -14.69 -1.38
N ARG A 59 4.41 -14.51 -2.22
CA ARG A 59 5.15 -13.24 -2.32
C ARG A 59 4.29 -12.10 -2.82
N ILE A 60 3.44 -12.36 -3.82
CA ILE A 60 2.45 -11.36 -4.29
C ILE A 60 1.54 -10.91 -3.15
N THR A 61 1.23 -11.76 -2.17
CA THR A 61 0.35 -11.33 -1.07
C THR A 61 1.14 -10.63 0.03
N THR A 62 2.26 -11.20 0.47
CA THR A 62 3.07 -10.65 1.56
C THR A 62 3.81 -9.38 1.15
N ASP A 63 4.54 -9.41 0.03
CA ASP A 63 5.38 -8.28 -0.38
C ASP A 63 4.50 -7.08 -0.79
N LEU A 64 3.32 -7.30 -1.39
CA LEU A 64 2.40 -6.21 -1.72
C LEU A 64 1.76 -5.59 -0.48
N PHE A 65 1.51 -6.38 0.57
CA PHE A 65 1.04 -5.86 1.84
C PHE A 65 2.09 -4.92 2.45
N ASP A 66 3.36 -5.36 2.51
CA ASP A 66 4.47 -4.56 3.02
C ASP A 66 4.66 -3.26 2.20
N VAL A 67 4.56 -3.33 0.87
CA VAL A 67 4.62 -2.14 -0.01
C VAL A 67 3.44 -1.20 0.24
N THR A 68 2.26 -1.74 0.50
CA THR A 68 1.06 -0.95 0.77
C THR A 68 1.13 -0.27 2.13
N GLU A 69 1.62 -0.97 3.15
CA GLU A 69 1.87 -0.44 4.48
C GLU A 69 2.92 0.67 4.44
N PHE A 70 4.01 0.46 3.69
CA PHE A 70 5.00 1.51 3.45
C PHE A 70 4.41 2.72 2.72
N ALA A 71 3.65 2.51 1.64
CA ALA A 71 3.01 3.60 0.90
C ALA A 71 1.95 4.35 1.73
N HIS A 72 1.36 3.68 2.73
CA HIS A 72 0.41 4.26 3.67
C HIS A 72 1.10 5.12 4.74
N HIS A 73 2.18 4.62 5.35
CA HIS A 73 2.87 5.31 6.45
C HIS A 73 3.91 6.32 5.99
N CYS A 74 4.50 6.16 4.81
CA CYS A 74 5.52 7.07 4.30
C CYS A 74 5.05 8.54 4.20
N PRO A 75 3.81 8.86 3.76
CA PRO A 75 3.28 10.21 3.83
C PRO A 75 3.20 10.73 5.28
N GLU A 76 2.65 9.91 6.18
CA GLU A 76 2.48 10.27 7.58
C GLU A 76 3.84 10.59 8.24
N GLU A 77 4.86 9.78 7.99
CA GLU A 77 6.22 10.02 8.49
C GLU A 77 6.88 11.26 7.88
N PHE A 78 6.78 11.47 6.56
CA PHE A 78 7.41 12.63 5.91
C PHE A 78 6.73 13.97 6.29
N PHE A 79 5.41 13.98 6.49
CA PHE A 79 4.67 15.20 6.77
C PHE A 79 4.59 15.55 8.28
N ILE A 80 4.76 14.57 9.17
CA ILE A 80 4.69 14.78 10.62
C ILE A 80 6.08 14.81 11.28
N ALA A 81 7.06 14.06 10.75
CA ALA A 81 8.43 14.02 11.30
C ALA A 81 9.44 14.94 10.58
N GLY A 82 9.01 15.62 9.50
CA GLY A 82 9.79 16.61 8.74
C GLY A 82 9.67 18.04 9.26
#